data_AF-A0A1S8WWA2-F1
#
_entry.id   AF-A0A1S8WWA2-F1
#
_cell.length_a   1.000
_cell.length_b   1.000
_cell.length_c   1.000
_cell.angle_alpha   90.00
_cell.angle_beta   90.00
_cell.angle_gamma   90.00
#
_symmetry.space_group_name_H-M   'P 1'
#
loop_
_entity.id
_entity.type
_entity.pdbx_description
1 polymer ?
#
loop_
_entity_poly.entity_id
_entity_poly.type
_entity_poly.pdbx_seq_one_letter_code
_entity_poly.pdbx_strand_id
1 'polypeptide(L)'
;MFDVLRVNHSTDYFSKYGVQGPSHTRSYLYTVRKPFGNYSFINLDACPKAGVNFPLNFFGELTPDVEKQLLEFVSRTERSNHTFWFGHYPTSTIISPRLNLRDLLGQSSFAYFCGHLHTAHRLIPRMYVLQPQGYLELELGDWRDGR
;
A
#
# COMPACT_ATOMS: atom_id res chain seq x y z
N MET A 1 -2.07 8.92 -4.27
CA MET A 1 -1.03 8.76 -5.32
C MET A 1 0.19 9.62 -4.98
N PHE A 2 1.33 8.96 -4.81
CA PHE A 2 2.60 9.59 -4.43
C PHE A 2 3.20 10.37 -5.61
N ASP A 3 3.87 11.49 -5.34
CA ASP A 3 4.53 12.36 -6.33
C ASP A 3 3.63 12.88 -7.48
N VAL A 4 2.32 12.94 -7.24
CA VAL A 4 1.35 13.51 -8.18
C VAL A 4 0.50 14.55 -7.46
N LEU A 5 0.49 15.77 -7.99
CA LEU A 5 -0.20 16.92 -7.40
C LEU A 5 -1.70 16.67 -7.19
N ARG A 6 -2.34 15.98 -8.14
CA ARG A 6 -3.76 15.59 -8.09
C ARG A 6 -4.08 14.53 -9.13
N VAL A 7 -5.16 13.78 -8.89
CA VAL A 7 -5.72 12.82 -9.85
C VAL A 7 -5.99 13.51 -11.19
N ASN A 8 -5.70 12.83 -12.30
CA ASN A 8 -5.83 13.32 -13.68
C ASN A 8 -4.90 14.50 -14.04
N HIS A 9 -3.86 14.77 -13.24
CA HIS A 9 -2.82 15.72 -13.64
C HIS A 9 -2.06 15.22 -14.89
N SER A 10 -1.34 16.11 -15.59
CA SER A 10 -0.56 15.72 -16.78
C SER A 10 0.42 14.57 -16.48
N THR A 11 1.01 14.60 -15.28
CA THR A 11 1.96 13.61 -14.74
C THR A 11 1.33 12.42 -14.02
N ASP A 12 0.00 12.33 -13.96
CA ASP A 12 -0.70 11.15 -13.42
C ASP A 12 -0.67 10.00 -14.44
N TYR A 13 0.49 9.34 -14.55
CA TYR A 13 0.68 8.23 -15.48
C TYR A 13 -0.07 6.98 -15.05
N PHE A 14 -0.24 6.74 -13.74
CA PHE A 14 -0.96 5.57 -13.26
C PHE A 14 -2.43 5.62 -13.66
N SER A 15 -3.13 6.72 -13.40
CA SER A 15 -4.56 6.82 -13.76
C SER A 15 -4.79 6.75 -15.28
N LYS A 16 -3.83 7.23 -16.07
CA LYS A 16 -3.93 7.24 -17.55
C LYS A 16 -3.57 5.92 -18.22
N TYR A 17 -2.53 5.25 -17.74
CA TYR A 17 -1.91 4.12 -18.43
C TYR A 17 -1.84 2.84 -17.61
N GLY A 18 -2.06 2.90 -16.30
CA GLY A 18 -2.05 1.74 -15.42
C GLY A 18 -3.25 0.83 -15.68
N VAL A 19 -3.06 -0.49 -15.60
CA VAL A 19 -4.14 -1.47 -15.81
C VAL A 19 -5.33 -1.24 -14.88
N GLN A 20 -5.06 -0.85 -13.63
CA GLN A 20 -6.10 -0.57 -12.61
C GLN A 20 -6.44 0.92 -12.49
N GLY A 21 -5.63 1.81 -13.05
CA GLY A 21 -5.72 3.26 -12.83
C GLY A 21 -7.01 3.91 -13.32
N PRO A 22 -7.49 3.62 -14.56
CA PRO A 22 -8.73 4.20 -15.07
C PRO A 22 -9.97 3.88 -14.23
N SER A 23 -10.00 2.71 -13.59
CA SER A 23 -11.13 2.25 -12.76
C SER A 23 -10.93 2.52 -11.28
N HIS A 24 -9.68 2.69 -10.83
CA HIS A 24 -9.33 2.84 -9.42
C HIS A 24 -8.21 3.88 -9.26
N THR A 25 -8.58 5.08 -8.85
CA THR A 25 -7.63 6.19 -8.67
C THR A 25 -6.88 6.16 -7.33
N ARG A 26 -7.19 5.20 -6.44
CA ARG A 26 -6.59 5.04 -5.10
C ARG A 26 -6.38 3.55 -4.75
N SER A 27 -6.67 3.15 -3.51
CA SER A 27 -6.64 1.77 -3.05
C SER A 27 -7.56 0.89 -3.89
N TYR A 28 -7.10 -0.32 -4.21
CA TYR A 28 -7.86 -1.29 -5.01
C TYR A 28 -7.54 -2.72 -4.58
N LEU A 29 -8.45 -3.63 -4.91
CA LEU A 29 -8.29 -5.08 -4.76
C LEU A 29 -8.31 -5.73 -6.13
N TYR A 30 -7.32 -6.58 -6.39
CA TYR A 30 -7.25 -7.42 -7.57
C TYR A 30 -7.02 -8.88 -7.17
N THR A 31 -7.79 -9.80 -7.73
CA THR A 31 -7.67 -11.22 -7.43
C THR A 31 -7.34 -12.00 -8.69
N VAL A 32 -6.26 -12.77 -8.64
CA VAL A 32 -5.86 -13.71 -9.68
C VAL A 32 -6.35 -15.09 -9.30
N ARG A 33 -7.20 -15.68 -10.15
CA ARG A 33 -7.66 -17.07 -9.99
C ARG A 33 -6.79 -17.99 -10.84
N LYS A 34 -6.25 -19.04 -10.21
CA LYS A 34 -5.47 -20.10 -10.85
C LYS A 34 -6.11 -21.45 -10.53
N PRO A 35 -5.85 -22.50 -11.33
CA PRO A 35 -6.37 -23.85 -11.04
C PRO A 35 -5.97 -24.38 -9.66
N PHE A 36 -4.86 -23.91 -9.11
CA PHE A 36 -4.31 -24.31 -7.81
C PHE A 36 -4.62 -23.33 -6.66
N GLY A 37 -5.37 -22.25 -6.91
CA GLY A 37 -5.70 -21.32 -5.84
C GLY A 37 -6.00 -19.89 -6.29
N ASN A 38 -6.41 -19.08 -5.33
CA ASN A 38 -6.72 -17.66 -5.50
C ASN A 38 -5.67 -16.82 -4.77
N TYR A 39 -5.16 -15.80 -5.46
CA TYR A 39 -4.15 -14.89 -4.93
C TYR A 39 -4.66 -13.46 -5.07
N SER A 40 -4.75 -12.76 -3.94
CA SER A 40 -5.28 -11.41 -3.90
C SER A 40 -4.17 -10.38 -3.69
N PHE A 41 -4.38 -9.20 -4.23
CA PHE A 41 -3.45 -8.09 -4.31
C PHE A 41 -4.19 -6.84 -3.88
N ILE A 42 -3.79 -6.26 -2.75
CA ILE A 42 -4.39 -5.03 -2.21
C ILE A 42 -3.38 -3.90 -2.31
N ASN A 43 -3.75 -2.87 -3.07
CA ASN A 43 -3.02 -1.60 -3.08
C ASN A 43 -3.54 -0.70 -1.96
N LEU A 44 -2.65 -0.22 -1.10
CA LEU A 44 -2.92 0.74 -0.04
C LEU A 44 -2.41 2.13 -0.43
N ASP A 45 -3.32 3.03 -0.78
CA ASP A 45 -3.01 4.45 -0.98
C ASP A 45 -3.25 5.24 0.32
N ALA A 46 -2.17 5.45 1.07
CA ALA A 46 -2.16 6.29 2.28
C ALA A 46 -1.67 7.72 2.01
N CYS A 47 -1.66 8.17 0.74
CA CYS A 47 -1.22 9.54 0.45
C CYS A 47 -2.21 10.56 1.04
N PRO A 48 -1.73 11.53 1.84
CA PRO A 48 -2.59 12.56 2.40
C PRO A 48 -3.21 13.40 1.27
N LYS A 49 -4.36 14.03 1.55
CA LYS A 49 -4.97 14.98 0.60
C LYS A 49 -4.00 16.13 0.35
N ALA A 50 -3.85 16.53 -0.92
CA ALA A 50 -3.06 17.70 -1.27
C ALA A 50 -3.54 18.93 -0.48
N GLY A 51 -2.64 19.51 0.30
CA GLY A 51 -2.92 20.64 1.19
C GLY A 51 -1.67 21.48 1.43
N VAL A 52 -1.80 22.53 2.25
CA VAL A 52 -0.78 23.57 2.47
C VAL A 52 0.57 23.03 2.99
N ASN A 53 0.58 21.81 3.53
CA ASN A 53 1.78 21.12 4.06
C ASN A 53 2.59 20.33 3.00
N PHE A 54 2.29 20.50 1.71
CA PHE A 54 3.13 19.98 0.62
C PHE A 54 4.42 20.81 0.55
N PRO A 55 5.48 20.41 1.28
CA PRO A 55 6.48 19.50 0.72
C PRO A 55 7.06 18.45 1.72
N LEU A 56 6.41 18.17 2.86
CA LEU A 56 6.93 17.24 3.89
C LEU A 56 5.95 16.09 4.21
N ASN A 57 5.55 15.31 3.20
CA ASN A 57 4.67 14.15 3.37
C ASN A 57 5.42 12.93 3.95
N PHE A 58 6.01 13.08 5.14
CA PHE A 58 6.69 11.98 5.85
C PHE A 58 5.70 10.94 6.41
N PHE A 59 4.46 11.37 6.68
CA PHE A 59 3.41 10.51 7.20
C PHE A 59 2.30 10.31 6.18
N GLY A 60 1.91 9.05 6.00
CA GLY A 60 0.67 8.69 5.33
C GLY A 60 -0.53 8.86 6.25
N GLU A 61 -1.72 9.02 5.69
CA GLU A 61 -2.97 9.14 6.43
C GLU A 61 -4.07 8.30 5.78
N LEU A 62 -4.79 7.52 6.59
CA LEU A 62 -6.00 6.83 6.16
C LEU A 62 -7.22 7.63 6.57
N THR A 63 -8.01 8.08 5.59
CA THR A 63 -9.32 8.68 5.85
C THR A 63 -10.33 7.59 6.23
N PRO A 64 -11.39 7.91 6.99
CA PRO A 64 -12.41 6.93 7.37
C PRO A 64 -13.02 6.12 6.21
N ASP A 65 -13.21 6.76 5.05
CA ASP A 65 -13.72 6.07 3.86
C ASP A 65 -12.74 5.02 3.33
N VAL A 66 -11.44 5.29 3.42
CA VAL A 66 -10.38 4.35 3.03
C VAL A 66 -10.32 3.22 4.04
N GLU A 67 -10.34 3.50 5.34
CA GLU A 67 -10.38 2.47 6.39
C GLU A 67 -11.57 1.51 6.18
N LYS A 68 -12.76 2.04 5.89
CA LYS A 68 -13.95 1.23 5.56
C LYS A 68 -13.75 0.39 4.29
N GLN A 69 -13.16 0.96 3.25
CA GLN A 69 -12.87 0.26 2.00
C GLN A 69 -11.88 -0.91 2.22
N LEU A 70 -10.86 -0.71 3.06
CA LEU A 70 -9.89 -1.76 3.37
C LEU A 70 -10.50 -2.93 4.15
N LEU A 71 -11.42 -2.64 5.07
CA LEU A 71 -12.20 -3.68 5.76
C LEU A 71 -13.02 -4.53 4.77
N GLU A 72 -13.63 -3.89 3.77
CA GLU A 72 -14.33 -4.61 2.69
C GLU A 72 -13.38 -5.44 1.82
N PHE A 73 -12.19 -4.93 1.53
CA PHE A 73 -11.19 -5.71 0.79
C PHE A 73 -10.78 -6.95 1.57
N VAL A 74 -10.51 -6.83 2.86
CA VAL A 74 -10.10 -7.95 3.73
C VAL A 74 -11.17 -9.05 3.73
N SER A 75 -12.44 -8.70 3.94
CA SER A 75 -13.54 -9.68 3.93
C SER A 75 -13.69 -10.38 2.57
N ARG A 76 -13.44 -9.67 1.46
CA ARG A 76 -13.45 -10.26 0.11
C ARG A 76 -12.26 -11.19 -0.15
N THR A 77 -11.19 -11.10 0.64
CA THR A 77 -10.00 -11.94 0.49
C THR A 77 -10.00 -13.20 1.34
N GLU A 78 -11.00 -13.44 2.19
CA GLU A 78 -11.09 -14.62 3.08
C GLU A 78 -10.92 -15.98 2.37
N ARG A 79 -11.29 -16.07 1.09
CA ARG A 79 -11.14 -17.28 0.26
C ARG A 79 -9.88 -17.30 -0.60
N SER A 80 -8.95 -16.38 -0.37
CA SER A 80 -7.65 -16.34 -1.05
C SER A 80 -6.67 -17.21 -0.29
N ASN A 81 -5.84 -17.96 -1.01
CA ASN A 81 -4.75 -18.73 -0.42
C ASN A 81 -3.72 -17.78 0.21
N HIS A 82 -3.37 -16.71 -0.50
CA HIS A 82 -2.54 -15.62 0.02
C HIS A 82 -3.06 -14.28 -0.47
N THR A 83 -2.89 -13.27 0.38
CA THR A 83 -3.12 -11.87 0.02
C THR A 83 -1.82 -11.10 0.19
N PHE A 84 -1.40 -10.44 -0.89
CA PHE A 84 -0.23 -9.57 -0.90
C PHE A 84 -0.71 -8.13 -0.86
N TRP A 85 -0.14 -7.36 0.07
CA TRP A 85 -0.42 -5.94 0.21
C TRP A 85 0.74 -5.14 -0.30
N PHE A 86 0.49 -4.00 -0.91
CA PHE A 86 1.53 -3.07 -1.31
C PHE A 86 1.07 -1.64 -1.12
N GLY A 87 1.98 -0.78 -0.68
CA GLY A 87 1.72 0.62 -0.41
C GLY A 87 3.00 1.43 -0.46
N HIS A 88 2.89 2.75 -0.40
CA HIS A 88 4.09 3.60 -0.38
C HIS A 88 4.75 3.64 1.00
N TYR A 89 3.95 3.80 2.05
CA TYR A 89 4.42 4.08 3.40
C TYR A 89 4.58 2.80 4.24
N PRO A 90 5.66 2.65 5.04
CA PRO A 90 5.74 1.63 6.08
C PRO A 90 4.62 1.83 7.10
N THR A 91 4.13 0.75 7.71
CA THR A 91 3.01 0.82 8.65
C THR A 91 3.30 1.74 9.84
N SER A 92 4.57 1.88 10.23
CA SER A 92 5.03 2.80 11.27
C SER A 92 4.87 4.29 10.95
N THR A 93 4.69 4.63 9.67
CA THR A 93 4.56 6.00 9.18
C THR A 93 3.15 6.34 8.69
N ILE A 94 2.19 5.44 8.89
CA ILE A 94 0.79 5.67 8.52
C ILE A 94 -0.04 5.99 9.75
N ILE A 95 -0.73 7.12 9.71
CA ILE A 95 -1.73 7.50 10.71
C ILE A 95 -3.07 6.91 10.30
N SER A 96 -3.64 6.06 11.16
CA SER A 96 -4.96 5.45 11.00
C SER A 96 -5.75 5.62 12.31
N PRO A 97 -6.61 6.65 12.40
CA PRO A 97 -7.18 7.05 13.68
C PRO A 97 -8.28 6.12 14.20
N ARG A 98 -8.97 5.34 13.35
CA ARG A 98 -10.07 4.45 13.78
C ARG A 98 -9.76 2.98 13.63
N LEU A 99 -8.68 2.64 12.94
CA LEU A 99 -8.32 1.29 12.57
C LEU A 99 -6.87 1.01 12.97
N ASN A 100 -6.62 -0.13 13.63
CA ASN A 100 -5.25 -0.62 13.77
C ASN A 100 -4.84 -1.30 12.46
N LEU A 101 -4.09 -0.58 11.62
CA LEU A 101 -3.65 -1.07 10.31
C LEU A 101 -2.83 -2.37 10.40
N ARG A 102 -1.97 -2.51 11.43
CA ARG A 102 -1.15 -3.73 11.58
C ARG A 102 -2.01 -4.95 11.92
N ASP A 103 -3.04 -4.76 12.74
CA ASP A 103 -3.98 -5.83 13.07
C ASP A 103 -4.85 -6.19 11.85
N LEU A 104 -5.23 -5.20 11.03
CA LEU A 104 -5.94 -5.46 9.78
C LEU A 104 -5.09 -6.26 8.78
N LEU A 105 -3.82 -5.86 8.62
CA LEU A 105 -2.86 -6.61 7.81
C LEU A 105 -2.70 -8.03 8.34
N GLY A 106 -2.64 -8.21 9.65
CA GLY A 106 -2.58 -9.52 10.31
C GLY A 106 -3.72 -10.49 9.95
N GLN A 107 -4.90 -9.97 9.60
CA GLN A 107 -6.06 -10.81 9.28
C GLN A 107 -6.00 -11.46 7.89
N SER A 108 -5.23 -10.89 6.95
CA SER A 108 -5.25 -11.34 5.55
C SER A 108 -3.88 -11.40 4.88
N SER A 109 -2.94 -10.57 5.31
CA SER A 109 -1.67 -10.36 4.62
C SER A 109 -0.73 -11.54 4.83
N PHE A 110 -0.21 -12.07 3.73
CA PHE A 110 0.98 -12.89 3.75
C PHE A 110 2.24 -12.02 3.82
N ALA A 111 2.28 -10.96 3.00
CA ALA A 111 3.35 -9.98 2.99
C ALA A 111 2.82 -8.58 2.61
N TYR A 112 3.36 -7.56 3.26
CA TYR A 112 3.17 -6.15 2.95
C TYR A 112 4.45 -5.57 2.35
N PHE A 113 4.38 -5.06 1.13
CA PHE A 113 5.50 -4.41 0.45
C PHE A 113 5.33 -2.89 0.54
N CYS A 114 6.32 -2.21 1.09
CA CYS A 114 6.32 -0.76 1.24
C CYS A 114 7.62 -0.11 0.75
N GLY A 115 7.64 1.22 0.70
CA GLY A 115 8.80 2.04 0.34
C GLY A 115 8.97 3.21 1.31
N HIS A 116 9.15 4.43 0.80
CA HIS A 116 9.29 5.69 1.54
C HIS A 116 10.67 5.96 2.19
N LEU A 117 11.21 5.08 3.04
CA LEU A 117 12.53 5.33 3.66
C LEU A 117 13.69 4.91 2.74
N HIS A 118 13.41 4.11 1.71
CA HIS A 118 14.34 3.74 0.62
C HIS A 118 15.73 3.41 1.17
N THR A 119 15.82 2.38 2.02
CA THR A 119 17.07 1.94 2.67
C THR A 119 17.70 2.97 3.63
N ALA A 120 16.90 3.88 4.20
CA ALA A 120 17.38 5.01 5.01
C ALA A 120 18.57 5.71 4.32
N HIS A 121 18.38 6.10 3.05
CA HIS A 121 19.45 6.61 2.19
C HIS A 121 20.66 5.66 2.03
N ARG A 122 20.43 4.37 1.74
CA ARG A 122 21.45 3.32 1.50
C ARG A 122 22.25 2.89 2.73
N LEU A 123 21.88 3.31 3.93
CA LEU A 123 22.55 2.93 5.16
C LEU A 123 22.06 1.58 5.69
N ILE A 124 20.82 1.18 5.36
CA ILE A 124 20.23 -0.07 5.81
C ILE A 124 19.72 -0.85 4.59
N PRO A 125 20.51 -1.80 4.05
CA PRO A 125 20.19 -2.46 2.78
C PRO A 125 19.04 -3.48 2.88
N ARG A 126 18.64 -3.85 4.11
CA ARG A 126 17.58 -4.83 4.35
C ARG A 126 16.67 -4.31 5.47
N MET A 127 15.49 -3.84 5.08
CA MET A 127 14.47 -3.39 6.02
C MET A 127 13.26 -4.29 5.86
N TYR A 128 13.33 -5.44 6.52
CA TYR A 128 12.19 -6.33 6.65
C TYR A 128 11.94 -6.65 8.12
N VAL A 129 10.68 -6.83 8.46
CA VAL A 129 10.26 -7.22 9.81
C VAL A 129 9.14 -8.25 9.71
N LEU A 130 9.25 -9.32 10.50
CA LEU A 130 8.12 -10.18 10.77
C LEU A 130 7.28 -9.50 11.86
N GLN A 131 6.09 -9.04 11.51
CA GLN A 131 5.22 -8.37 12.46
C GLN A 131 4.68 -9.38 13.48
N PRO A 132 4.38 -8.97 14.73
CA PRO A 132 3.81 -9.87 15.74
C PRO A 132 2.50 -10.54 15.29
N GLN A 133 1.77 -9.89 14.38
CA GLN A 133 0.56 -10.41 13.74
C GLN A 133 0.81 -11.53 12.71
N GLY A 134 2.08 -11.87 12.41
CA GLY A 134 2.46 -13.02 11.60
C GLY A 134 2.73 -12.78 10.12
N TYR A 135 2.61 -11.53 9.64
CA TYR A 135 2.91 -11.18 8.25
C TYR A 135 4.29 -10.52 8.09
N LEU A 136 4.87 -10.66 6.91
CA LEU A 136 6.16 -10.05 6.57
C LEU A 136 5.96 -8.64 6.04
N GLU A 137 6.52 -7.62 6.69
CA GLU A 137 6.60 -6.26 6.16
C GLU A 137 7.97 -6.06 5.53
N LEU A 138 7.98 -5.75 4.23
CA LEU A 138 9.14 -5.64 3.36
C LEU A 138 9.23 -4.21 2.84
N GLU A 139 10.11 -3.41 3.44
CA GLU A 139 10.43 -2.11 2.88
C GLU A 139 11.52 -2.27 1.82
N LEU A 140 11.13 -2.08 0.56
CA LEU A 140 11.97 -2.31 -0.59
C LEU A 140 12.65 -1.00 -1.02
N GLY A 141 13.93 -1.10 -1.42
CA GLY A 141 14.63 0.03 -2.04
C GLY A 141 13.99 0.43 -3.38
N ASP A 142 14.36 1.60 -3.90
CA ASP A 142 13.87 2.08 -5.19
C ASP A 142 14.24 1.09 -6.31
N TRP A 143 13.23 0.52 -6.98
CA TRP A 143 13.42 -0.44 -8.07
C TRP A 143 14.01 0.21 -9.32
N ARG A 144 13.95 1.54 -9.44
CA ARG A 144 14.53 2.29 -10.58
C ARG A 144 16.05 2.19 -10.63
N ASP A 145 16.69 2.10 -9.48
CA ASP A 145 18.15 2.13 -9.36
C ASP A 145 18.75 0.72 -9.17
N GLY A 146 18.01 -0.35 -9.53
CA GLY A 146 18.43 -1.75 -9.44
C GLY A 146 19.65 -2.11 -10.30
N ARG A 147 20.81 -1.55 -9.96
CA ARG A 147 22.14 -1.91 -10.42
C ARG A 147 22.94 -2.51 -9.27
#